data_AF-A0A934ZK59-F1
#
_entry.id   AF-A0A934ZK59-F1
#
_cell.length_a   1.000
_cell.length_b   1.000
_cell.length_c   1.000
_cell.angle_alpha   90.00
_cell.angle_beta   90.00
_cell.angle_gamma   90.00
#
_symmetry.space_group_name_H-M   'P 1'
#
loop_
_entity.id
_entity.type
_entity.pdbx_description
1 polymer ?
#
loop_
_entity_poly.entity_id
_entity_poly.type
_entity_poly.pdbx_seq_one_letter_code
_entity_poly.pdbx_strand_id
1 'polypeptide(L)'
;MMPREVAAVLPANAPEMHGADKLRCQIAVFGVVTSLFVDCAFVSSELFAEVRARAGGEVVCRALRPARRGVYVKTDFTIDLAAGVVRCPAGRLAVIQSTHARFATAECAACPSRGRCQPATAKECRTIAVHPDEALQQGFRAAQKTPEGRARLRERVPVEHGLSHQRAPHSRFARYRSVAKNDFDSQRIAAMNNLLTIDRRVRRSGVEAQRPGGLAYVNVN
;
A
#
# COMPACT_ATOMS: atom_id res chain seq x y z
N MET A 1 -7.02 -12.89 -17.56
CA MET A 1 -8.07 -12.18 -16.79
C MET A 1 -8.24 -10.75 -17.32
N MET A 2 -9.45 -10.19 -17.36
CA MET A 2 -9.69 -8.78 -17.70
C MET A 2 -9.45 -7.92 -16.44
N PRO A 3 -8.51 -6.96 -16.45
CA PRO A 3 -8.41 -6.01 -15.35
C PRO A 3 -9.69 -5.17 -15.37
N ARG A 4 -10.37 -5.17 -14.24
CA ARG A 4 -11.60 -4.43 -14.03
C ARG A 4 -11.31 -3.41 -12.95
N GLU A 5 -11.28 -2.15 -13.36
CA GLU A 5 -11.02 -1.02 -12.50
C GLU A 5 -12.30 -0.60 -11.79
N VAL A 6 -12.17 -0.33 -10.50
CA VAL A 6 -13.18 0.28 -9.64
C VAL A 6 -12.49 1.39 -8.84
N ALA A 7 -13.23 2.44 -8.52
CA ALA A 7 -12.69 3.61 -7.86
C ALA A 7 -13.64 4.11 -6.78
N ALA A 8 -13.06 4.61 -5.70
CA ALA A 8 -13.78 5.20 -4.60
C ALA A 8 -13.11 6.51 -4.18
N VAL A 9 -13.92 7.51 -3.87
CA VAL A 9 -13.52 8.77 -3.25
C VAL A 9 -14.03 8.82 -1.82
N LEU A 10 -13.16 9.29 -0.94
CA LEU A 10 -13.45 9.54 0.47
C LEU A 10 -13.28 11.03 0.80
N PRO A 11 -13.88 11.50 1.91
CA PRO A 11 -13.51 12.79 2.50
C PRO A 11 -12.00 12.88 2.76
N ALA A 12 -11.42 14.08 2.63
CA ALA A 12 -9.98 14.27 2.82
C ALA A 12 -9.48 13.95 4.24
N ASN A 13 -10.37 13.99 5.23
CA ASN A 13 -10.09 13.64 6.63
C ASN A 13 -10.38 12.16 6.96
N ALA A 14 -10.81 11.36 5.98
CA ALA A 14 -11.06 9.94 6.20
C ALA A 14 -9.75 9.14 6.02
N PRO A 15 -9.49 8.14 6.88
CA PRO A 15 -8.38 7.22 6.68
C PRO A 15 -8.45 6.50 5.33
N GLU A 16 -7.32 6.40 4.63
CA GLU A 16 -7.24 5.75 3.30
C GLU A 16 -7.75 4.31 3.32
N MET A 17 -7.50 3.57 4.41
CA MET A 17 -7.93 2.18 4.61
C MET A 17 -9.43 1.97 4.36
N HIS A 18 -10.29 2.93 4.73
CA HIS A 18 -11.74 2.83 4.49
C HIS A 18 -12.09 2.82 2.99
N GLY A 19 -11.17 3.25 2.12
CA GLY A 19 -11.38 3.26 0.68
C GLY A 19 -11.37 1.84 0.12
N ALA A 20 -10.46 0.99 0.62
CA ALA A 20 -10.45 -0.43 0.27
C ALA A 20 -11.75 -1.12 0.74
N ASP A 21 -12.24 -0.77 1.93
CA ASP A 21 -13.44 -1.37 2.49
C ASP A 21 -14.70 -0.95 1.74
N LYS A 22 -14.79 0.33 1.34
CA LYS A 22 -15.86 0.82 0.48
C LYS A 22 -15.90 0.11 -0.89
N LEU A 23 -14.76 -0.33 -1.40
CA LEU A 23 -14.67 -1.04 -2.68
C LEU A 23 -15.06 -2.51 -2.59
N ARG A 24 -15.19 -3.11 -1.39
CA ARG A 24 -15.48 -4.55 -1.21
C ARG A 24 -16.69 -5.02 -2.00
N CYS A 25 -17.82 -4.31 -1.91
CA CYS A 25 -19.04 -4.65 -2.64
C CYS A 25 -18.86 -4.57 -4.16
N GLN A 26 -18.10 -3.59 -4.65
CA GLN A 26 -17.87 -3.43 -6.08
C GLN A 26 -16.95 -4.54 -6.63
N ILE A 27 -15.92 -4.91 -5.87
CA ILE A 27 -14.96 -5.95 -6.25
C ILE A 27 -15.62 -7.33 -6.19
N ALA A 28 -16.53 -7.57 -5.25
CA ALA A 28 -17.22 -8.86 -5.09
C ALA A 28 -17.96 -9.30 -6.36
N VAL A 29 -18.45 -8.37 -7.17
CA VAL A 29 -19.10 -8.64 -8.48
C VAL A 29 -18.14 -9.32 -9.46
N PHE A 30 -16.82 -9.17 -9.27
CA PHE A 30 -15.80 -9.77 -10.13
C PHE A 30 -15.31 -11.13 -9.64
N GLY A 31 -15.86 -11.62 -8.54
CA GLY A 31 -15.48 -12.87 -7.90
C GLY A 31 -14.58 -12.66 -6.68
N VAL A 32 -14.09 -13.79 -6.16
CA VAL A 32 -13.32 -13.83 -4.93
C VAL A 32 -11.89 -13.34 -5.17
N VAL A 33 -11.43 -12.36 -4.38
CA VAL A 33 -10.05 -11.88 -4.42
C VAL A 33 -9.12 -12.90 -3.77
N THR A 34 -8.25 -13.53 -4.55
CA THR A 34 -7.23 -14.47 -4.05
C THR A 34 -5.87 -13.83 -3.88
N SER A 35 -5.54 -12.80 -4.67
CA SER A 35 -4.29 -12.05 -4.55
C SER A 35 -4.59 -10.56 -4.45
N LEU A 36 -4.11 -9.93 -3.38
CA LEU A 36 -4.32 -8.51 -3.09
C LEU A 36 -2.98 -7.76 -3.13
N PHE A 37 -2.88 -6.80 -4.04
CA PHE A 37 -1.74 -5.91 -4.16
C PHE A 37 -2.09 -4.54 -3.59
N VAL A 38 -1.46 -4.14 -2.48
CA VAL A 38 -1.82 -2.92 -1.74
C VAL A 38 -0.60 -2.14 -1.25
N ASP A 39 -0.83 -0.86 -0.93
CA ASP A 39 0.13 -0.04 -0.21
C ASP A 39 0.05 -0.24 1.32
N CYS A 40 1.10 0.15 2.04
CA CYS A 40 1.19 0.00 3.50
C CYS A 40 0.03 0.64 4.26
N ALA A 41 -0.56 1.71 3.72
CA ALA A 41 -1.67 2.42 4.36
C ALA A 41 -2.96 1.57 4.45
N PHE A 42 -3.07 0.50 3.65
CA PHE A 42 -4.24 -0.36 3.60
C PHE A 42 -4.09 -1.66 4.40
N VAL A 43 -2.96 -1.85 5.09
CA VAL A 43 -2.68 -3.07 5.88
C VAL A 43 -3.71 -3.28 7.00
N SER A 44 -4.33 -2.20 7.47
CA SER A 44 -5.38 -2.23 8.50
C SER A 44 -6.81 -2.35 7.95
N SER A 45 -7.01 -2.45 6.63
CA SER A 45 -8.35 -2.58 6.03
C SER A 45 -8.97 -3.97 6.28
N GLU A 46 -10.29 -4.04 6.29
CA GLU A 46 -11.01 -5.32 6.41
C GLU A 46 -10.72 -6.21 5.19
N LEU A 47 -10.67 -5.63 3.99
CA LEU A 47 -10.32 -6.36 2.77
C LEU A 47 -8.94 -7.04 2.88
N PHE A 48 -7.95 -6.37 3.49
CA PHE A 48 -6.64 -6.96 3.75
C PHE A 48 -6.74 -8.18 4.68
N ALA A 49 -7.47 -8.03 5.79
CA ALA A 49 -7.65 -9.10 6.77
C ALA A 49 -8.37 -10.32 6.15
N GLU A 50 -9.41 -10.07 5.35
CA GLU A 50 -10.20 -11.11 4.69
C GLU A 50 -9.40 -11.92 3.68
N VAL A 51 -8.64 -11.25 2.81
CA VAL A 51 -7.80 -11.95 1.82
C VAL A 51 -6.72 -12.76 2.53
N ARG A 52 -6.09 -12.20 3.56
CA ARG A 52 -5.04 -12.91 4.32
C ARG A 52 -5.55 -14.12 5.10
N ALA A 53 -6.77 -14.06 5.63
CA ALA A 53 -7.38 -15.16 6.39
C ALA A 53 -7.85 -16.32 5.49
N ARG A 54 -8.01 -16.09 4.19
CA ARG A 54 -8.51 -17.08 3.24
C ARG A 54 -7.44 -18.11 2.87
N ALA A 55 -7.85 -19.37 2.75
CA ALA A 55 -6.99 -20.43 2.21
C ALA A 55 -6.54 -20.08 0.77
N GLY A 56 -5.22 -20.07 0.54
CA GLY A 56 -4.63 -19.64 -0.73
C GLY A 56 -4.70 -18.13 -1.00
N GLY A 57 -5.10 -17.33 -0.01
CA GLY A 57 -5.09 -15.88 -0.08
C GLY A 57 -3.68 -15.32 0.07
N GLU A 58 -3.27 -14.46 -0.87
CA GLU A 58 -1.96 -13.82 -0.87
C GLU A 58 -2.11 -12.31 -0.78
N VAL A 59 -1.36 -11.67 0.11
CA VAL A 59 -1.26 -10.21 0.16
C VAL A 59 0.17 -9.76 -0.13
N VAL A 60 0.31 -8.95 -1.17
CA VAL A 60 1.57 -8.40 -1.64
C VAL A 60 1.60 -6.90 -1.32
N CYS A 61 2.43 -6.52 -0.37
CA CYS A 61 2.60 -5.14 0.07
C CYS A 61 4.08 -4.76 0.15
N ARG A 62 4.40 -3.52 -0.22
CA ARG A 62 5.73 -2.97 0.02
C ARG A 62 5.85 -2.51 1.46
N ALA A 63 6.73 -3.12 2.25
CA ALA A 63 7.08 -2.69 3.60
C ALA A 63 7.44 -1.19 3.69
N LEU A 64 7.08 -0.59 4.83
CA LEU A 64 7.39 0.79 5.14
C LEU A 64 8.91 0.99 5.22
N ARG A 65 9.40 2.00 4.48
CA ARG A 65 10.82 2.38 4.47
C ARG A 65 11.03 3.60 5.37
N PRO A 66 11.74 3.46 6.51
CA PRO A 66 12.07 4.61 7.32
C PRO A 66 13.05 5.52 6.58
N ALA A 67 12.84 6.84 6.67
CA ALA A 67 13.77 7.82 6.13
C ALA A 67 15.11 7.77 6.89
N ARG A 68 16.22 7.57 6.18
CA ARG A 68 17.57 7.62 6.76
C ARG A 68 18.03 9.07 6.85
N ARG A 69 18.21 9.58 8.08
CA ARG A 69 18.61 10.98 8.36
C ARG A 69 19.96 11.02 9.09
N GLY A 70 20.97 10.35 8.55
CA GLY A 70 22.33 10.34 9.11
C GLY A 70 22.50 9.55 10.43
N VAL A 71 21.42 8.98 10.97
CA VAL A 71 21.43 8.13 12.16
C VAL A 71 20.78 6.78 11.87
N TYR A 72 21.03 5.79 12.74
CA TYR A 72 20.35 4.50 12.67
C TYR A 72 18.83 4.67 12.69
N VAL A 73 18.15 3.91 11.84
CA VAL A 73 16.70 3.84 11.73
C VAL A 73 16.20 2.54 12.34
N LYS A 74 14.88 2.39 12.52
CA LYS A 74 14.28 1.19 13.13
C LYS A 74 14.71 -0.12 12.47
N THR A 75 14.94 -0.13 11.15
CA THR A 75 15.38 -1.33 10.42
C THR A 75 16.84 -1.73 10.70
N ASP A 76 17.62 -0.89 11.37
CA ASP A 76 18.96 -1.23 11.83
C ASP A 76 18.92 -1.95 13.21
N PHE A 77 17.74 -2.01 13.86
CA PHE A 77 17.52 -2.72 15.10
C PHE A 77 16.84 -4.06 14.81
N THR A 78 17.30 -5.12 15.46
CA THR A 78 16.66 -6.44 15.36
C THR A 78 15.53 -6.50 16.39
N ILE A 79 14.30 -6.61 15.92
CA ILE A 79 13.11 -6.71 16.79
C ILE A 79 12.69 -8.17 16.80
N ASP A 80 12.80 -8.82 17.96
CA ASP A 80 12.30 -10.16 18.20
C ASP A 80 10.96 -10.07 18.94
N LEU A 81 9.87 -10.24 18.19
CA LEU A 81 8.52 -10.15 18.74
C LEU A 81 8.15 -11.36 19.58
N ALA A 82 8.76 -12.53 19.32
CA ALA A 82 8.48 -13.75 20.07
C ALA A 82 9.17 -13.71 21.45
N ALA A 83 10.42 -13.25 21.49
CA ALA A 83 11.15 -13.05 22.74
C ALA A 83 10.79 -11.73 23.44
N GLY A 84 10.02 -10.84 22.79
CA GLY A 84 9.62 -9.56 23.37
C GLY A 84 10.78 -8.58 23.57
N VAL A 85 11.80 -8.60 22.70
CA VAL A 85 13.02 -7.79 22.86
C VAL A 85 13.44 -7.09 21.57
N VAL A 86 14.17 -5.99 21.72
CA VAL A 86 14.83 -5.28 20.63
C VAL A 86 16.33 -5.23 20.88
N ARG A 87 17.12 -5.62 19.87
CA ARG A 87 18.59 -5.54 19.88
C ARG A 87 19.07 -4.37 19.03
N CYS A 88 19.95 -3.55 19.58
CA CYS A 88 20.57 -2.44 18.84
C CYS A 88 21.79 -2.91 18.03
N PRO A 89 22.28 -2.10 17.06
CA PRO A 89 23.51 -2.40 16.30
C PRO A 89 24.76 -2.64 17.17
N ALA A 90 24.82 -2.06 18.36
CA ALA A 90 25.90 -2.26 19.33
C ALA A 90 25.68 -3.48 20.25
N GLY A 91 24.69 -4.32 19.97
CA GLY A 91 24.43 -5.59 20.66
C GLY A 91 23.59 -5.50 21.94
N ARG A 92 23.30 -4.30 22.45
CA ARG A 92 22.46 -4.10 23.65
C ARG A 92 21.01 -4.52 23.41
N LEU A 93 20.33 -4.93 24.48
CA LEU A 93 18.95 -5.40 24.47
C LEU A 93 18.04 -4.43 25.24
N ALA A 94 16.81 -4.28 24.77
CA ALA A 94 15.73 -3.61 25.45
C ALA A 94 14.47 -4.49 25.39
N VAL A 95 13.77 -4.63 26.52
CA VAL A 95 12.49 -5.35 26.57
C VAL A 95 11.40 -4.48 25.96
N ILE A 96 10.52 -5.09 25.17
CA ILE A 96 9.33 -4.45 24.62
C ILE A 96 8.29 -4.37 25.74
N GLN A 97 7.95 -3.15 26.13
CA GLN A 97 6.90 -2.83 27.08
C GLN A 97 5.79 -2.07 26.35
N SER A 98 4.58 -2.63 26.34
CA SER A 98 3.46 -2.14 25.51
C SER A 98 3.86 -2.04 24.03
N THR A 99 4.02 -0.82 23.51
CA THR A 99 4.40 -0.52 22.13
C THR A 99 5.80 0.07 22.01
N HIS A 100 6.64 -0.01 23.06
CA HIS A 100 7.95 0.64 23.08
C HIS A 100 9.02 -0.26 23.70
N ALA A 101 10.22 -0.22 23.13
CA ALA A 101 11.43 -0.76 23.74
C ALA A 101 12.39 0.38 24.06
N ARG A 102 12.59 0.65 25.35
CA ARG A 102 13.48 1.71 25.84
C ARG A 102 14.81 1.09 26.28
N PHE A 103 15.91 1.55 25.69
CA PHE A 103 17.24 1.10 26.10
C PHE A 103 17.68 1.76 27.41
N ALA A 104 18.53 1.08 28.18
CA ALA A 104 19.04 1.61 29.44
C ALA A 104 19.86 2.89 29.22
N THR A 105 19.56 3.93 30.02
CA THR A 105 20.20 5.25 29.88
C THR A 105 21.71 5.20 30.00
N ALA A 106 22.23 4.48 31.00
CA ALA A 106 23.67 4.33 31.23
C ALA A 106 24.37 3.67 30.04
N GLU A 107 23.79 2.60 29.48
CA GLU A 107 24.35 1.90 28.31
C GLU A 107 24.35 2.79 27.06
N CYS A 108 23.26 3.52 26.81
CA CYS A 108 23.20 4.45 25.69
C CYS A 108 24.14 5.65 25.85
N ALA A 109 24.37 6.12 27.07
CA ALA A 109 25.26 7.24 27.35
C ALA A 109 26.73 6.86 27.10
N ALA A 110 27.16 5.68 27.55
CA ALA A 110 28.51 5.17 27.36
C ALA A 110 28.76 4.52 25.99
N CYS A 111 27.75 4.41 25.12
CA CYS A 111 27.85 3.71 23.85
C CYS A 111 28.77 4.44 22.85
N PRO A 112 29.85 3.80 22.32
CA PRO A 112 30.75 4.44 21.36
C PRO A 112 30.06 4.85 20.05
N SER A 113 29.00 4.13 19.65
CA SER A 113 28.22 4.44 18.44
C SER A 113 27.08 5.45 18.68
N ARG A 114 27.02 6.12 19.83
CA ARG A 114 25.92 7.06 20.17
C ARG A 114 25.70 8.12 19.10
N GLY A 115 26.78 8.71 18.57
CA GLY A 115 26.70 9.73 17.50
C GLY A 115 26.13 9.21 16.18
N ARG A 116 26.21 7.90 15.90
CA ARG A 116 25.53 7.26 14.75
C ARG A 116 24.13 6.76 15.10
N CYS A 117 23.83 6.57 16.38
CA CYS A 117 22.56 6.02 16.85
C CYS A 117 21.46 7.07 17.03
N GLN A 118 21.81 8.27 17.47
CA GLN A 118 20.87 9.36 17.73
C GLN A 118 21.51 10.73 17.49
N PRO A 119 20.73 11.77 17.15
CA PRO A 119 21.26 13.11 16.95
C PRO A 119 21.91 13.63 18.24
N ALA A 120 22.89 14.54 18.11
CA ALA A 120 23.59 15.11 19.26
C ALA A 120 22.67 15.86 20.25
N THR A 121 21.52 16.35 19.76
CA THR A 121 20.48 17.00 20.56
C THR A 121 19.60 16.04 21.37
N ALA A 122 19.75 14.72 21.20
CA ALA A 122 18.96 13.73 21.92
C ALA A 122 19.33 13.69 23.41
N LYS A 123 18.40 14.16 24.25
CA LYS A 123 18.52 14.15 25.72
C LYS A 123 18.23 12.78 26.33
N GLU A 124 17.35 12.02 25.71
CA GLU A 124 16.96 10.69 26.19
C GLU A 124 17.79 9.57 25.56
N CYS A 125 17.69 8.39 26.17
CA CYS A 125 18.15 7.14 25.58
C CYS A 125 17.33 6.80 24.32
N ARG A 126 17.88 5.91 23.49
CA ARG A 126 17.16 5.44 22.31
C ARG A 126 15.91 4.68 22.75
N THR A 127 14.78 4.99 22.12
CA THR A 127 13.52 4.25 22.26
C THR A 127 13.05 3.81 20.88
N ILE A 128 12.62 2.56 20.75
CA ILE A 128 12.09 1.99 19.51
C ILE A 128 10.61 1.72 19.70
N ALA A 129 9.77 2.44 18.95
CA ALA A 129 8.34 2.15 18.88
C ALA A 129 8.11 0.86 18.06
N VAL A 130 7.35 -0.07 18.60
CA VAL A 130 6.92 -1.32 17.98
C VAL A 130 5.45 -1.17 17.61
N HIS A 131 5.16 -1.22 16.31
CA HIS A 131 3.80 -1.06 15.79
C HIS A 131 3.05 -2.39 15.95
N PRO A 132 1.71 -2.40 16.14
CA PRO A 132 0.92 -3.63 16.14
C PRO A 132 1.20 -4.53 14.92
N ASP A 133 1.37 -3.92 13.75
CA ASP A 133 1.67 -4.62 12.50
C ASP A 133 3.17 -4.93 12.28
N GLU A 134 4.04 -4.87 13.30
CA GLU A 134 5.48 -5.06 13.09
C GLU A 134 5.80 -6.44 12.47
N ALA A 135 5.08 -7.49 12.87
CA ALA A 135 5.26 -8.83 12.29
C ALA A 135 4.99 -8.85 10.78
N LEU A 136 3.92 -8.16 10.34
CA LEU A 136 3.59 -7.99 8.92
C LEU A 136 4.70 -7.23 8.19
N GLN A 137 5.17 -6.12 8.77
CA GLN A 137 6.23 -5.32 8.18
C GLN A 137 7.55 -6.10 8.08
N GLN A 138 7.89 -6.93 9.07
CA GLN A 138 9.04 -7.83 9.01
C GLN A 138 8.89 -8.85 7.87
N GLY A 139 7.72 -9.48 7.73
CA GLY A 139 7.41 -10.39 6.62
C GLY A 139 7.57 -9.72 5.25
N PHE A 140 6.99 -8.52 5.07
CA PHE A 140 7.13 -7.77 3.82
C PHE A 140 8.57 -7.35 3.51
N ARG A 141 9.37 -7.01 4.54
CA ARG A 141 10.81 -6.72 4.37
C ARG A 141 11.59 -7.97 3.99
N ALA A 142 11.29 -9.12 4.57
CA ALA A 142 11.93 -10.39 4.25
C ALA A 142 11.62 -10.80 2.81
N ALA A 143 10.34 -10.78 2.40
CA ALA A 143 9.93 -11.08 1.03
C ALA A 143 10.64 -10.18 0.00
N GLN A 144 10.78 -8.88 0.27
CA GLN A 144 11.50 -7.94 -0.61
C GLN A 144 12.98 -8.27 -0.85
N LYS A 145 13.63 -9.00 0.07
CA LYS A 145 15.03 -9.40 -0.10
C LYS A 145 15.18 -10.61 -1.04
N THR A 146 14.11 -11.37 -1.25
CA THR A 146 14.11 -12.54 -2.14
C THR A 146 13.87 -12.14 -3.61
N PRO A 147 14.49 -12.84 -4.60
CA PRO A 147 14.17 -12.66 -6.01
C PRO A 147 12.67 -12.85 -6.34
N GLU A 148 12.04 -13.85 -5.73
CA GLU A 148 10.65 -14.23 -5.92
C GLU A 148 9.71 -13.13 -5.41
N GLY A 149 9.94 -12.64 -4.19
CA GLY A 149 9.16 -11.54 -3.63
C GLY A 149 9.34 -10.23 -4.41
N ARG A 150 10.53 -9.97 -4.98
CA ARG A 150 10.71 -8.85 -5.92
C ARG A 150 9.95 -9.06 -7.22
N ALA A 151 9.89 -10.28 -7.74
CA ALA A 151 9.09 -10.60 -8.93
C ALA A 151 7.61 -10.37 -8.67
N ARG A 152 7.06 -10.88 -7.56
CA ARG A 152 5.67 -10.61 -7.14
C ARG A 152 5.38 -9.11 -7.02
N LEU A 153 6.27 -8.34 -6.39
CA LEU A 153 6.08 -6.88 -6.27
C LEU A 153 6.08 -6.16 -7.63
N ARG A 154 6.77 -6.67 -8.65
CA ARG A 154 6.76 -6.08 -10.00
C ARG A 154 5.43 -6.29 -10.73
N GLU A 155 4.63 -7.26 -10.35
CA GLU A 155 3.27 -7.44 -10.87
C GLU A 155 2.32 -6.29 -10.49
N ARG A 156 2.75 -5.38 -9.60
CA ARG A 156 2.04 -4.13 -9.29
C ARG A 156 2.15 -3.08 -10.39
N VAL A 157 3.13 -3.15 -11.29
CA VAL A 157 3.37 -2.11 -12.30
C VAL A 157 2.14 -1.84 -13.18
N PRO A 158 1.41 -2.85 -13.69
CA PRO A 158 0.15 -2.62 -14.40
C PRO A 158 -0.92 -1.92 -13.56
N VAL A 159 -0.97 -2.18 -12.24
CA VAL A 159 -1.89 -1.51 -11.31
C VAL A 159 -1.53 -0.03 -11.18
N GLU A 160 -0.24 0.28 -11.03
CA GLU A 160 0.26 1.66 -10.96
C GLU A 160 -0.03 2.44 -12.25
N HIS A 161 0.04 1.77 -13.42
CA HIS A 161 -0.41 2.36 -14.68
C HIS A 161 -1.92 2.60 -14.73
N GLY A 162 -2.73 1.67 -14.23
CA GLY A 162 -4.18 1.85 -14.09
C GLY A 162 -4.52 3.08 -13.23
N LEU A 163 -3.90 3.20 -12.06
CA LEU A 163 -4.07 4.35 -11.17
C LEU A 163 -3.67 5.68 -11.84
N SER A 164 -2.66 5.67 -12.72
CA SER A 164 -2.30 6.85 -13.52
C SER A 164 -3.39 7.22 -14.51
N HIS A 165 -3.96 6.24 -15.23
CA HIS A 165 -5.10 6.46 -16.13
C HIS A 165 -6.35 6.94 -15.38
N GLN A 166 -6.60 6.45 -14.18
CA GLN A 166 -7.67 6.95 -13.32
C GLN A 166 -7.46 8.40 -12.93
N ARG A 167 -6.21 8.79 -12.59
CA ARG A 167 -5.90 10.16 -12.16
C ARG A 167 -5.83 11.15 -13.31
N ALA A 168 -5.40 10.74 -14.50
CA ALA A 168 -5.11 11.65 -15.62
C ALA A 168 -6.25 12.61 -16.02
N PRO A 169 -7.54 12.20 -16.01
CA PRO A 169 -8.65 13.12 -16.33
C PRO A 169 -8.98 14.11 -15.21
N HIS A 170 -8.49 13.88 -13.99
CA HIS A 170 -8.75 14.73 -12.84
C HIS A 170 -7.77 15.92 -12.81
N SER A 171 -8.29 17.09 -12.45
CA SER A 171 -7.43 18.24 -12.14
C SER A 171 -6.77 18.06 -10.77
N ARG A 172 -5.87 18.98 -10.40
CA ARG A 172 -5.30 19.03 -9.04
C ARG A 172 -6.38 19.16 -7.95
N PHE A 173 -7.55 19.72 -8.28
CA PHE A 173 -8.67 19.92 -7.38
C PHE A 173 -9.87 19.04 -7.74
N ALA A 174 -10.65 18.68 -6.73
CA ALA A 174 -11.92 17.99 -6.92
C ALA A 174 -12.84 18.83 -7.80
N ARG A 175 -13.47 18.20 -8.80
CA ARG A 175 -14.38 18.88 -9.72
C ARG A 175 -15.65 19.35 -9.01
N TYR A 176 -16.13 18.58 -8.04
CA TYR A 176 -17.35 18.86 -7.30
C TYR A 176 -17.06 19.15 -5.83
N ARG A 177 -17.97 19.86 -5.15
CA ARG A 177 -17.88 20.09 -3.70
C ARG A 177 -18.27 18.88 -2.86
N SER A 178 -19.20 18.05 -3.33
CA SER A 178 -19.70 16.89 -2.58
C SER A 178 -18.87 15.63 -2.84
N VAL A 179 -18.60 14.85 -1.81
CA VAL A 179 -17.93 13.54 -1.92
C VAL A 179 -18.70 12.61 -2.86
N ALA A 180 -20.02 12.52 -2.73
CA ALA A 180 -20.84 11.66 -3.58
C ALA A 180 -20.69 11.95 -5.09
N LYS A 181 -20.68 13.23 -5.50
CA LYS A 181 -20.47 13.58 -6.92
C LYS A 181 -19.05 13.27 -7.40
N ASN A 182 -18.03 13.48 -6.58
CA ASN A 182 -16.65 13.12 -6.96
C ASN A 182 -16.45 11.59 -7.01
N ASP A 183 -17.11 10.86 -6.12
CA ASP A 183 -17.12 9.40 -6.13
C ASP A 183 -17.76 8.85 -7.40
N PHE A 184 -18.92 9.42 -7.80
CA PHE A 184 -19.56 9.11 -9.06
C PHE A 184 -18.67 9.46 -10.27
N ASP A 185 -18.02 10.63 -10.27
CA ASP A 185 -17.07 11.04 -11.32
C ASP A 185 -15.90 10.06 -11.47
N SER A 186 -15.34 9.61 -10.34
CA SER A 186 -14.29 8.60 -10.30
C SER A 186 -14.78 7.24 -10.82
N GLN A 187 -15.98 6.80 -10.46
CA GLN A 187 -16.57 5.57 -10.99
C GLN A 187 -16.83 5.67 -12.50
N ARG A 188 -17.27 6.83 -13.00
CA ARG A 188 -17.43 7.09 -14.44
C ARG A 188 -16.11 6.91 -15.18
N ILE A 189 -15.01 7.46 -14.66
CA ILE A 189 -13.69 7.34 -15.26
C ILE A 189 -13.21 5.88 -15.23
N ALA A 190 -13.42 5.16 -14.14
CA ALA A 190 -13.09 3.73 -14.05
C ALA A 190 -13.86 2.91 -15.10
N ALA A 191 -15.15 3.19 -15.30
CA ALA A 191 -15.94 2.55 -16.35
C ALA A 191 -15.40 2.87 -17.76
N MET A 192 -15.01 4.12 -18.02
CA MET A 192 -14.37 4.51 -19.29
C MET A 192 -13.05 3.77 -19.52
N ASN A 193 -12.18 3.68 -18.50
CA ASN A 193 -10.91 2.95 -18.57
C ASN A 193 -11.13 1.45 -18.86
N ASN A 194 -12.16 0.85 -18.26
CA ASN A 194 -12.56 -0.51 -18.55
C ASN A 194 -12.96 -0.69 -20.02
N LEU A 195 -13.79 0.21 -20.57
CA LEU A 195 -14.21 0.17 -21.97
C LEU A 195 -13.02 0.33 -22.94
N LEU A 196 -12.13 1.29 -22.68
CA LEU A 196 -10.91 1.49 -23.47
C LEU A 196 -10.00 0.26 -23.43
N THR A 197 -9.92 -0.41 -22.28
CA THR A 197 -9.13 -1.64 -22.12
C THR A 197 -9.74 -2.81 -22.90
N ILE A 198 -11.07 -2.93 -22.90
CA ILE A 198 -11.81 -3.93 -23.69
C ILE A 198 -11.58 -3.68 -25.19
N ASP A 199 -11.78 -2.45 -25.69
CA ASP A 199 -11.58 -2.10 -27.09
C ASP A 199 -10.16 -2.43 -27.58
N ARG A 200 -9.12 -2.04 -26.82
CA ARG A 200 -7.72 -2.38 -27.15
C ARG A 200 -7.49 -3.88 -27.25
N ARG A 201 -8.16 -4.68 -26.42
CA ARG A 201 -8.03 -6.14 -26.43
C ARG A 201 -8.75 -6.77 -27.61
N VAL A 202 -9.98 -6.33 -27.89
CA VAL A 202 -10.77 -6.81 -29.04
C VAL A 202 -10.00 -6.56 -30.33
N ARG A 203 -9.46 -5.35 -30.52
CA ARG A 203 -8.61 -5.00 -31.67
C ARG A 203 -7.35 -5.86 -31.78
N ARG A 204 -6.71 -6.19 -30.66
CA ARG A 204 -5.52 -7.06 -30.63
C ARG A 204 -5.84 -8.53 -30.91
N SER A 205 -7.03 -9.00 -30.55
CA SER A 205 -7.44 -10.39 -30.77
C SER A 205 -7.80 -10.72 -32.22
N GLY A 206 -7.77 -9.74 -33.14
CA GLY A 206 -8.12 -9.95 -34.54
C GLY A 206 -9.61 -10.21 -34.78
N VAL A 207 -10.45 -10.11 -33.75
CA VAL A 207 -11.90 -10.08 -33.89
C VAL A 207 -12.23 -8.78 -34.60
N GLU A 208 -12.47 -8.83 -35.91
CA GLU A 208 -13.11 -7.75 -36.64
C GLU A 208 -14.49 -7.55 -36.01
N ALA A 209 -14.63 -6.52 -35.18
CA ALA A 209 -15.93 -5.96 -34.91
C ALA A 209 -16.48 -5.56 -36.28
N GLN A 210 -17.44 -6.36 -36.78
CA GLN A 210 -18.20 -6.09 -37.98
C GLN A 210 -18.56 -4.60 -37.91
N ARG A 211 -18.06 -3.80 -38.86
CA ARG A 211 -18.32 -2.36 -38.89
C ARG A 211 -19.66 -2.18 -39.60
N PRO A 212 -20.82 -2.12 -38.90
CA PRO A 212 -22.01 -1.64 -39.57
C PRO A 212 -21.68 -0.24 -40.10
N GLY A 213 -22.01 0.04 -41.35
CA GLY A 213 -21.93 1.41 -41.87
C GLY A 213 -22.63 2.34 -40.87
N GLY A 214 -21.87 3.25 -40.26
CA GLY A 214 -22.29 3.93 -39.04
C GLY A 214 -22.74 5.35 -39.28
N LEU A 215 -23.94 5.69 -38.80
CA LEU A 215 -24.34 7.07 -38.53
C LEU A 215 -23.46 7.61 -37.39
N ALA A 216 -22.78 8.73 -37.61
CA ALA A 216 -22.01 9.40 -36.57
C ALA A 216 -22.91 10.41 -35.83
N TYR A 217 -23.14 10.18 -34.53
CA TYR A 217 -23.72 11.18 -33.65
C TYR A 217 -22.58 12.04 -33.06
N VAL A 218 -22.46 13.27 -33.55
CA VAL A 218 -21.50 14.26 -33.05
C VAL A 218 -22.23 15.15 -32.05
N ASN A 219 -21.93 15.00 -30.77
CA ASN A 219 -22.38 15.93 -29.74
C ASN A 219 -21.26 16.94 -29.47
N VAL A 220 -21.54 18.21 -29.76
CA VAL A 220 -20.64 19.33 -29.47
C VAL A 220 -21.23 20.05 -28.26
N ASN A 221 -20.63 19.84 -27.09
CA ASN A 221 -20.89 20.60 -25.87
C ASN A 221 -19.57 21.21 -25.38
#